data_AF-A0AA45L764-F1
#
_entry.id   AF-A0AA45L764-F1
#
_cell.length_a   1.000
_cell.length_b   1.000
_cell.length_c   1.000
_cell.angle_alpha   90.00
_cell.angle_beta   90.00
_cell.angle_gamma   90.00
#
_symmetry.space_group_name_H-M   'P 1'
#
loop_
_entity.id
_entity.type
_entity.pdbx_description
1 polymer ?
#
loop_
_entity_poly.entity_id
_entity_poly.type
_entity_poly.pdbx_seq_one_letter_code
_entity_poly.pdbx_strand_id
1 'polypeptide(L)'
;MSGYEIVAEQLAGHGKQLADLSTRVQGAVDAARTVSMPTDAYGILCQPFRMMLDPVESLGLTALGGAVDALDASGTEIEGAVRQYRALEDGVAQQMNQIGERM
;
A
#
# COMPACT_ATOMS: atom_id res chain seq x y z
N MET A 1 -14.50 21.12 21.30
CA MET A 1 -14.71 19.76 20.77
C MET A 1 -13.77 19.60 19.59
N SER A 2 -12.68 18.82 19.74
CA SER A 2 -11.91 18.37 18.58
C SER A 2 -12.73 17.28 17.92
N GLY A 3 -13.18 17.50 16.68
CA GLY A 3 -13.90 16.49 15.90
C GLY A 3 -13.01 15.30 15.51
N TYR A 4 -13.55 14.42 14.68
CA TYR A 4 -12.83 13.38 13.96
C TYR A 4 -11.86 13.92 12.89
N GLU A 5 -11.88 15.21 12.57
CA GLU A 5 -11.06 15.80 11.51
C GLU A 5 -9.55 15.54 11.69
N ILE A 6 -9.03 15.67 12.92
CA ILE A 6 -7.63 15.34 13.25
C ILE A 6 -7.32 13.86 12.98
N VAL A 7 -8.27 12.97 13.29
CA VAL A 7 -8.12 11.52 13.08
C VAL A 7 -8.17 11.20 11.58
N ALA A 8 -9.09 11.81 10.84
CA ALA A 8 -9.22 11.63 9.40
C ALA A 8 -7.98 12.13 8.64
N GLU A 9 -7.39 13.25 9.05
CA GLU A 9 -6.16 13.78 8.46
C GLU A 9 -4.95 12.87 8.73
N GLN A 10 -4.81 12.39 9.97
CA GLN A 10 -3.74 11.44 10.31
C GLN A 10 -3.85 10.13 9.53
N LEU A 11 -5.07 9.60 9.39
CA LEU A 11 -5.32 8.37 8.64
C LEU A 11 -5.05 8.58 7.15
N ALA A 12 -5.43 9.73 6.58
CA ALA A 12 -5.09 10.08 5.20
C ALA A 12 -3.58 10.18 4.98
N GLY A 13 -2.85 10.76 5.94
CA GLY A 13 -1.38 10.80 5.94
C GLY A 13 -0.77 9.41 5.94
N HIS A 14 -1.31 8.48 6.73
CA HIS A 14 -0.83 7.09 6.75
C HIS A 14 -1.16 6.34 5.46
N GLY A 15 -2.36 6.52 4.91
CA GLY A 15 -2.74 5.95 3.61
C GLY A 15 -1.76 6.36 2.50
N LYS A 16 -1.35 7.62 2.48
CA LYS A 16 -0.31 8.10 1.55
C LYS A 16 1.04 7.40 1.76
N GLN A 17 1.46 7.20 3.01
CA GLN A 17 2.71 6.48 3.31
C GLN A 17 2.66 5.02 2.82
N LEU A 18 1.51 4.35 2.93
CA LEU A 18 1.33 2.99 2.41
C LEU A 18 1.38 2.97 0.88
N ALA A 19 0.75 3.93 0.20
CA ALA A 19 0.81 4.06 -1.26
C ALA A 19 2.24 4.31 -1.76
N ASP A 20 2.98 5.20 -1.08
CA ASP A 20 4.39 5.47 -1.39
C ASP A 20 5.26 4.22 -1.18
N LEU A 21 5.02 3.45 -0.12
CA LEU A 21 5.71 2.18 0.13
C LEU A 21 5.37 1.14 -0.93
N SER A 22 4.10 0.97 -1.26
CA SER A 22 3.62 0.03 -2.29
C SER A 22 4.32 0.30 -3.63
N THR A 23 4.36 1.57 -4.06
CA THR A 23 5.03 1.99 -5.29
C THR A 23 6.52 1.61 -5.30
N ARG A 24 7.21 1.78 -4.17
CA ARG A 24 8.64 1.44 -4.05
C ARG A 24 8.88 -0.07 -4.09
N VAL A 25 8.02 -0.85 -3.45
CA VAL A 25 8.09 -2.32 -3.47
C VAL A 25 7.79 -2.83 -4.89
N GLN A 26 6.79 -2.27 -5.56
CA GLN A 26 6.48 -2.59 -6.96
C GLN A 26 7.68 -2.29 -7.88
N GLY A 27 8.33 -1.13 -7.71
CA GLY A 27 9.55 -0.81 -8.46
C GLY A 27 10.69 -1.82 -8.21
N ALA A 28 10.82 -2.34 -6.98
CA ALA A 28 11.78 -3.40 -6.67
C ALA A 28 11.41 -4.74 -7.33
N VAL A 29 10.12 -5.10 -7.39
CA VAL A 29 9.62 -6.29 -8.10
C VAL A 29 9.91 -6.19 -9.59
N ASP A 30 9.64 -5.04 -10.20
CA ASP A 30 9.87 -4.83 -11.63
C ASP A 30 11.36 -4.85 -11.99
N ALA A 31 12.20 -4.29 -11.11
CA ALA A 31 13.65 -4.41 -11.23
C ALA A 31 14.09 -5.88 -11.11
N ALA A 32 13.57 -6.63 -10.13
CA ALA A 32 13.92 -8.04 -9.95
C ALA A 32 13.49 -8.91 -11.15
N ARG A 33 12.32 -8.65 -11.75
CA ARG A 33 11.87 -9.30 -12.98
C ARG A 33 12.77 -9.00 -14.18
N THR A 34 13.31 -7.78 -14.24
CA THR A 34 14.19 -7.34 -15.34
C THR A 34 15.62 -7.85 -15.18
N VAL A 35 16.10 -7.98 -13.95
CA VAL A 35 17.46 -8.44 -13.61
C VAL A 35 17.50 -9.96 -13.40
N SER A 36 16.55 -10.71 -13.98
CA SER A 36 16.67 -12.17 -14.08
C SER A 36 18.02 -12.50 -14.71
N MET A 37 18.97 -12.98 -13.88
CA MET A 37 20.33 -13.20 -14.35
C MET A 37 20.29 -14.31 -15.40
N PRO A 38 20.63 -14.01 -16.66
CA PRO A 38 20.65 -15.03 -17.68
C PRO A 38 21.76 -16.04 -17.33
N THR A 39 21.54 -17.30 -17.68
CA THR A 39 22.37 -18.44 -17.21
C THR A 39 23.85 -18.32 -17.61
N ASP A 40 24.15 -17.46 -18.58
CA ASP A 40 25.47 -17.07 -19.07
C ASP A 40 26.17 -15.99 -18.21
N ALA A 41 25.44 -15.23 -17.38
CA ALA A 41 26.02 -14.31 -16.39
C ALA A 41 26.71 -15.06 -15.24
N TYR A 42 26.24 -16.28 -14.95
CA TYR A 42 26.96 -17.24 -14.11
C TYR A 42 27.97 -17.96 -14.99
N GLY A 43 29.26 -17.74 -14.75
CA GLY A 43 30.30 -18.52 -15.44
C GLY A 43 30.03 -20.02 -15.35
N ILE A 44 30.52 -20.81 -16.31
CA ILE A 44 30.23 -22.25 -16.49
C ILE A 44 30.21 -23.06 -15.17
N LEU A 45 31.07 -22.70 -14.21
CA LEU A 45 31.18 -23.37 -12.91
C LEU A 45 30.00 -23.12 -11.96
N CYS A 46 29.28 -22.00 -12.10
CA CYS A 46 28.21 -21.59 -11.20
C CYS A 46 26.80 -21.94 -11.70
N GLN A 47 26.67 -22.45 -12.93
CA GLN A 47 25.39 -22.86 -13.52
C GLN A 47 24.58 -23.87 -12.67
N PRO A 48 25.20 -24.86 -11.98
CA PRO A 48 24.44 -25.78 -11.13
C PRO A 48 23.75 -25.09 -9.94
N PHE A 49 24.36 -24.03 -9.40
CA PHE A 49 23.78 -23.28 -8.29
C PHE A 49 22.59 -22.43 -8.73
N ARG A 50 22.52 -22.04 -10.01
CA ARG A 50 21.37 -21.30 -10.55
C ARG A 50 20.07 -22.11 -10.45
N MET A 51 20.11 -23.39 -10.84
CA MET A 51 18.95 -24.28 -10.75
C MET A 51 18.42 -24.43 -9.32
N MET A 52 19.28 -24.29 -8.30
CA MET A 52 18.85 -24.28 -6.90
C MET A 52 18.28 -22.94 -6.44
N LEU A 53 18.61 -21.84 -7.13
CA LEU A 53 18.17 -20.49 -6.80
C LEU A 53 16.86 -20.09 -7.50
N ASP A 54 16.54 -20.67 -8.66
CA ASP A 54 15.29 -20.40 -9.39
C ASP A 54 14.03 -20.51 -8.51
N PRO A 55 13.86 -21.55 -7.66
CA PRO A 55 12.70 -21.64 -6.79
C PRO A 55 12.66 -20.53 -5.74
N VAL A 56 13.83 -20.17 -5.20
CA VAL A 56 13.95 -19.12 -4.18
C VAL A 56 13.62 -17.74 -4.76
N GLU A 57 14.09 -17.47 -5.98
CA GLU A 57 13.76 -16.23 -6.70
C GLU A 57 12.26 -16.15 -7.01
N SER A 58 11.64 -17.24 -7.48
CA SER A 58 10.20 -17.28 -7.73
C SER A 58 9.38 -17.06 -6.46
N LEU A 59 9.78 -17.66 -5.34
CA LEU A 59 9.15 -17.44 -4.03
C LEU A 59 9.31 -15.99 -3.57
N GLY A 60 10.50 -15.41 -3.75
CA GLY A 60 10.77 -14.01 -3.42
C GLY A 60 9.89 -13.05 -4.21
N LEU A 61 9.80 -13.23 -5.54
CA LEU A 61 8.93 -12.42 -6.41
C LEU A 61 7.45 -12.56 -6.02
N THR A 62 7.01 -13.76 -5.67
CA THR A 62 5.63 -14.01 -5.22
C THR A 62 5.35 -13.31 -3.89
N ALA A 63 6.26 -13.42 -2.93
CA ALA A 63 6.11 -12.79 -1.61
C ALA A 63 6.12 -11.25 -1.72
N LEU A 64 6.99 -10.68 -2.54
CA LEU A 64 7.02 -9.24 -2.77
C LEU A 64 5.77 -8.75 -3.51
N GLY A 65 5.26 -9.51 -4.49
CA GLY A 65 3.99 -9.21 -5.15
C GLY A 65 2.81 -9.22 -4.16
N GLY A 66 2.72 -10.25 -3.31
CA GLY A 66 1.70 -10.30 -2.27
C GLY A 66 1.81 -9.17 -1.23
N ALA A 67 3.03 -8.67 -0.97
CA ALA A 67 3.23 -7.50 -0.12
C ALA A 67 2.69 -6.21 -0.77
N VAL A 68 2.87 -6.02 -2.08
CA VAL A 68 2.26 -4.90 -2.83
C VAL A 68 0.74 -4.98 -2.71
N ASP A 69 0.15 -6.13 -3.00
CA ASP A 69 -1.30 -6.33 -2.93
C ASP A 69 -1.86 -6.01 -1.52
N ALA A 70 -1.16 -6.46 -0.47
CA ALA A 70 -1.57 -6.21 0.90
C ALA A 70 -1.46 -4.72 1.29
N LEU A 71 -0.44 -4.01 0.81
CA LEU A 71 -0.27 -2.57 1.02
C LEU A 71 -1.38 -1.78 0.33
N ASP A 72 -1.71 -2.12 -0.92
CA ASP A 72 -2.77 -1.46 -1.69
C ASP A 72 -4.16 -1.70 -1.09
N ALA A 73 -4.43 -2.94 -0.65
CA ALA A 73 -5.66 -3.27 0.07
C ALA A 73 -5.78 -2.45 1.37
N SER A 74 -4.70 -2.40 2.15
CA SER A 74 -4.66 -1.62 3.40
C SER A 74 -4.86 -0.13 3.15
N GLY A 75 -4.26 0.42 2.10
CA GLY A 75 -4.47 1.82 1.67
C GLY A 75 -5.92 2.10 1.31
N THR A 76 -6.56 1.20 0.57
CA THR A 76 -7.98 1.32 0.17
C THR A 76 -8.91 1.35 1.37
N GLU A 77 -8.69 0.47 2.36
CA GLU A 77 -9.47 0.43 3.60
C GLU A 77 -9.30 1.72 4.42
N ILE A 78 -8.07 2.24 4.51
CA ILE A 78 -7.78 3.52 5.17
C ILE A 78 -8.53 4.67 4.50
N GLU A 79 -8.48 4.76 3.17
CA GLU A 79 -9.24 5.79 2.45
C GLU A 79 -10.75 5.65 2.67
N GLY A 80 -11.24 4.41 2.77
CA GLY A 80 -12.62 4.11 3.15
C GLY A 80 -12.98 4.69 4.52
N ALA A 81 -12.14 4.46 5.53
CA ALA A 81 -12.34 4.99 6.87
C ALA A 81 -12.28 6.54 6.91
N VAL A 82 -11.35 7.16 6.18
CA VAL A 82 -11.28 8.64 6.05
C VAL A 82 -12.59 9.20 5.49
N ARG A 83 -13.13 8.59 4.44
CA ARG A 83 -14.40 9.02 3.84
C ARG A 83 -15.56 8.90 4.82
N GLN A 84 -15.62 7.81 5.59
CA GLN A 84 -16.67 7.60 6.59
C GLN A 84 -16.62 8.63 7.72
N TYR A 85 -15.43 8.96 8.23
CA TYR A 85 -15.27 9.96 9.28
C TYR A 85 -15.69 11.36 8.80
N ARG A 86 -15.26 11.78 7.61
CA ARG A 86 -15.68 13.06 7.04
C ARG A 86 -17.19 13.14 6.82
N ALA A 87 -17.79 12.09 6.27
CA ALA A 87 -19.24 12.04 6.06
C ALA A 87 -20.03 12.13 7.38
N LEU A 88 -19.53 11.50 8.45
CA LEU A 88 -20.14 11.59 9.77
C LEU A 88 -20.04 13.03 10.32
N GLU A 89 -18.88 13.67 10.21
CA GLU A 89 -18.70 15.05 10.66
C GLU A 89 -19.57 16.04 9.89
N ASP A 90 -19.59 15.95 8.57
CA ASP A 90 -20.42 16.80 7.72
C ASP A 90 -21.90 16.65 8.08
N GLY A 91 -22.35 15.41 8.32
CA GLY A 91 -23.73 15.13 8.75
C GLY A 91 -24.08 15.76 10.10
N VAL A 92 -23.19 15.64 11.09
CA VAL A 92 -23.38 16.24 12.42
C VAL A 92 -23.36 17.77 12.34
N ALA A 93 -22.40 18.34 11.60
CA ALA A 93 -22.30 19.78 11.40
C ALA A 93 -23.56 20.35 10.72
N GLN A 94 -24.08 19.66 9.70
CA GLN A 94 -25.31 20.04 9.03
C GLN A 94 -26.53 20.01 9.97
N GLN A 95 -26.66 18.96 10.80
CA GLN A 95 -27.73 18.87 11.80
C GLN A 95 -27.63 19.99 12.84
N MET A 96 -26.44 20.29 13.34
CA MET A 96 -26.24 21.38 14.30
C MET A 96 -26.62 22.74 13.70
N ASN A 97 -26.25 23.01 12.45
CA ASN A 97 -26.63 24.25 11.76
C ASN A 97 -28.16 24.37 11.60
N GLN A 98 -28.83 23.28 11.21
CA GLN A 98 -30.30 23.27 11.09
C GLN A 98 -31.01 23.51 12.43
N ILE A 99 -30.46 23.00 13.54
CA ILE A 99 -31.01 23.27 14.87
C ILE A 99 -30.79 24.75 15.24
N GLY A 100 -29.62 25.30 14.95
CA GLY A 100 -29.30 26.71 15.20
C GLY A 100 -30.18 27.69 14.41
N GLU A 101 -30.52 27.36 13.16
CA GLU A 101 -31.43 28.18 12.34
C GLU A 101 -32.90 28.15 12.80
N ARG A 102 -33.27 27.18 13.64
CA ARG A 102 -34.63 26.99 14.15
C ARG A 102 -34.86 27.60 15.53
N MET A 103 -33.85 28.18 16.14
CA MET A 103 -33.88 28.81 17.47
C MET A 103 -33.84 30.33 17.34
#